data_AF-A0A2D5YPX9-F1
#
_entry.id   AF-A0A2D5YPX9-F1
#
_cell.length_a   1.000
_cell.length_b   1.000
_cell.length_c   1.000
_cell.angle_alpha   90.00
_cell.angle_beta   90.00
_cell.angle_gamma   90.00
#
_symmetry.space_group_name_H-M   'P 1'
#
loop_
_entity.id
_entity.type
_entity.pdbx_description
1 polymer ?
#
loop_
_entity_poly.entity_id
_entity_poly.type
_entity_poly.pdbx_seq_one_letter_code
_entity_poly.pdbx_strand_id
1 'polypeptide(L)'
;MDTIYIVFDSLQIDKNFFIQFVLVTVLYFVLRFLFLDKLQEVLTLREDNTTKMESGADDKLNQAEKISKQYKEKIEDARQEAFKIISKRKDEVISRELQAYKQHEASLDNDINSKLNSFQGELDEKKQDVMKQAQSLSEELVQKIVH
;
A
#
# COMPACT_ATOMS: atom_id res chain seq x y z
N MET A 1 -59.02 -53.49 -44.13
CA MET A 1 -57.81 -53.76 -44.94
C MET A 1 -57.99 -53.24 -46.37
N ASP A 2 -59.12 -53.52 -47.03
CA ASP A 2 -59.36 -53.11 -48.43
C ASP A 2 -59.35 -51.60 -48.68
N THR A 3 -59.89 -50.78 -47.77
CA THR A 3 -59.93 -49.31 -47.95
C THR A 3 -58.54 -48.68 -47.93
N ILE A 4 -57.59 -49.27 -47.20
CA ILE A 4 -56.20 -48.79 -47.17
C ILE A 4 -55.54 -49.13 -48.50
N TYR A 5 -55.67 -50.36 -48.98
CA TYR A 5 -55.09 -50.75 -50.28
C TYR A 5 -55.64 -49.92 -51.45
N ILE A 6 -56.95 -49.62 -51.48
CA ILE A 6 -57.57 -48.79 -52.53
C ILE A 6 -57.02 -47.35 -52.53
N VAL A 7 -56.76 -46.78 -51.35
CA VAL A 7 -56.16 -45.43 -51.24
C VAL A 7 -54.71 -45.46 -51.73
N PHE A 8 -53.93 -46.47 -51.35
CA PHE A 8 -52.54 -46.62 -51.80
C PHE A 8 -52.43 -46.85 -53.32
N ASP A 9 -53.37 -47.59 -53.92
CA ASP A 9 -53.47 -47.82 -55.36
C ASP A 9 -53.88 -46.54 -56.12
N SER A 10 -54.82 -45.76 -55.56
CA SER A 10 -55.23 -44.45 -56.12
C SER A 10 -54.13 -43.39 -56.08
N LEU A 11 -53.17 -43.53 -55.16
CA LEU A 11 -52.00 -42.67 -54.99
C LEU A 11 -50.77 -43.15 -55.78
N GLN A 12 -50.87 -44.24 -56.56
CA GLN A 12 -49.76 -44.85 -57.30
C GLN A 12 -48.53 -45.12 -56.41
N ILE A 13 -48.74 -45.58 -55.18
CA ILE A 13 -47.65 -45.93 -54.27
C ILE A 13 -47.13 -47.32 -54.67
N ASP A 14 -46.33 -47.31 -55.74
CA ASP A 14 -45.67 -48.50 -56.27
C ASP A 14 -44.38 -48.82 -55.51
N LYS A 15 -43.78 -49.96 -55.82
CA LYS A 15 -42.44 -50.37 -55.34
C LYS A 15 -41.38 -49.27 -55.57
N ASN A 16 -41.56 -48.45 -56.60
CA ASN A 16 -40.70 -47.31 -56.92
C ASN A 16 -40.75 -46.19 -55.86
N PHE A 17 -41.91 -45.95 -55.23
CA PHE A 17 -42.06 -44.98 -54.14
C PHE A 17 -41.20 -45.38 -52.93
N PHE A 18 -41.23 -46.67 -52.56
CA PHE A 18 -40.39 -47.17 -51.46
C PHE A 18 -38.90 -47.07 -51.78
N ILE A 19 -38.50 -47.34 -53.02
CA ILE A 19 -37.11 -47.19 -53.47
C ILE A 19 -36.68 -45.71 -53.39
N GLN A 20 -37.51 -44.79 -53.88
CA GLN A 20 -37.25 -43.34 -53.80
C GLN A 20 -37.18 -42.86 -52.35
N PHE A 21 -38.07 -43.32 -51.48
CA PHE A 21 -38.07 -42.98 -50.06
C PHE A 21 -36.77 -43.43 -49.35
N VAL A 22 -36.31 -44.66 -49.63
CA VAL A 22 -35.03 -45.15 -49.11
C VAL A 22 -33.87 -44.33 -49.65
N LEU A 23 -33.89 -43.99 -50.94
CA LEU A 23 -32.82 -43.21 -51.58
C LEU A 23 -32.74 -41.79 -51.00
N VAL A 24 -33.88 -41.12 -50.82
CA VAL A 24 -33.96 -39.79 -50.16
C VAL A 24 -33.51 -39.88 -48.71
N THR A 25 -33.86 -40.95 -47.99
CA THR A 25 -33.43 -41.16 -46.60
C THR A 25 -31.91 -41.32 -46.52
N VAL A 26 -31.31 -42.16 -47.37
CA VAL A 26 -29.85 -42.33 -47.44
C VAL A 26 -29.18 -41.00 -47.80
N LEU A 27 -29.70 -40.30 -48.80
CA LEU A 27 -29.20 -38.98 -49.21
C LEU A 27 -29.24 -37.98 -48.04
N TYR A 28 -30.35 -37.92 -47.30
CA TYR A 28 -30.48 -37.07 -46.12
C TYR A 28 -29.42 -37.37 -45.06
N PHE A 29 -29.17 -38.65 -44.75
CA PHE A 29 -28.14 -39.05 -43.79
C PHE A 29 -26.73 -38.66 -44.26
N VAL A 30 -26.43 -38.83 -45.56
CA VAL A 30 -25.14 -38.42 -46.14
C VAL A 30 -24.97 -36.90 -46.05
N LEU A 31 -25.98 -36.12 -46.44
CA LEU A 31 -25.94 -34.66 -46.34
C LEU A 31 -25.83 -34.17 -44.89
N ARG A 32 -26.54 -34.82 -43.97
CA ARG A 32 -26.47 -34.46 -42.56
C ARG A 32 -25.07 -34.66 -42.00
N PHE A 33 -24.51 -35.85 -42.21
CA PHE A 33 -23.20 -36.19 -41.67
C PHE A 33 -22.06 -35.41 -42.35
N LEU A 34 -22.13 -35.22 -43.66
CA LEU A 34 -21.04 -34.60 -44.42
C LEU A 34 -21.08 -33.08 -44.40
N PHE A 35 -22.28 -32.48 -44.46
CA PHE A 35 -22.45 -31.04 -44.60
C PHE A 35 -22.96 -30.36 -43.33
N LEU A 36 -24.08 -30.83 -42.76
CA LEU A 36 -24.72 -30.11 -41.64
C LEU A 36 -23.86 -30.15 -40.37
N ASP A 37 -23.31 -31.31 -40.02
CA ASP A 37 -22.47 -31.44 -38.82
C ASP A 37 -21.20 -30.59 -38.93
N LYS A 38 -20.55 -30.57 -40.10
CA LYS A 38 -19.37 -29.74 -40.36
C LYS A 38 -19.67 -28.25 -40.41
N LEU A 39 -20.82 -27.86 -40.96
CA LEU A 39 -21.22 -26.46 -41.00
C LEU A 39 -21.54 -25.94 -39.60
N GLN A 40 -22.16 -26.77 -38.75
CA GLN A 40 -22.40 -26.44 -37.35
C GLN A 40 -21.09 -26.30 -36.57
N GLU A 41 -20.11 -27.20 -36.76
CA GLU A 41 -18.78 -27.11 -36.14
C GLU A 41 -18.07 -25.79 -36.51
N VAL A 42 -18.11 -25.39 -37.78
CA VAL A 42 -17.49 -24.14 -38.25
C VAL A 42 -18.21 -22.89 -37.71
N LEU A 43 -19.54 -22.92 -37.62
CA LEU A 43 -20.32 -21.84 -37.01
C LEU A 43 -19.99 -21.68 -35.53
N THR A 44 -19.96 -22.78 -34.77
CA THR A 44 -19.57 -22.77 -33.35
C THR A 44 -18.13 -22.30 -33.18
N LEU A 45 -17.20 -22.74 -34.04
CA LEU A 45 -15.81 -22.27 -34.00
C LEU A 45 -15.70 -20.77 -34.26
N ARG A 46 -16.49 -20.21 -35.18
CA ARG A 46 -16.50 -18.76 -35.47
C ARG A 46 -17.12 -17.96 -34.33
N GLU A 47 -18.20 -18.45 -33.74
CA GLU A 47 -18.84 -17.84 -32.57
C GLU A 47 -17.89 -17.85 -31.37
N ASP A 48 -17.21 -18.97 -31.12
CA ASP A 48 -16.21 -19.09 -30.07
C ASP A 48 -15.02 -18.15 -30.29
N ASN A 49 -14.49 -18.07 -31.52
CA ASN A 49 -13.34 -17.20 -31.80
C ASN A 49 -13.69 -15.72 -31.91
N THR A 50 -14.96 -15.35 -32.14
CA THR A 50 -15.35 -13.94 -32.28
C THR A 50 -15.94 -13.42 -30.98
N THR A 51 -17.00 -14.06 -30.50
CA THR A 51 -17.79 -13.59 -29.35
C THR A 51 -17.13 -13.94 -28.02
N LYS A 52 -16.57 -15.15 -27.85
CA LYS A 52 -15.87 -15.48 -26.59
C LYS A 52 -14.50 -14.81 -26.50
N MET A 53 -13.87 -14.48 -27.62
CA MET A 53 -12.60 -13.77 -27.63
C MET A 53 -12.76 -12.31 -27.18
N GLU A 54 -13.91 -11.68 -27.48
CA GLU A 54 -14.30 -10.37 -26.93
C GLU A 54 -14.48 -10.43 -25.40
N SER A 55 -15.22 -11.43 -24.90
CA SER A 55 -15.34 -11.67 -23.45
C SER A 55 -13.98 -11.91 -22.77
N GLY A 56 -13.09 -12.67 -23.40
CA GLY A 56 -11.75 -12.92 -22.87
C GLY A 56 -10.83 -11.69 -22.89
N ALA A 57 -11.05 -10.75 -23.82
CA ALA A 57 -10.33 -9.48 -23.88
C ALA A 57 -10.80 -8.54 -22.77
N ASP A 58 -12.11 -8.42 -22.57
CA ASP A 58 -12.69 -7.62 -21.48
C ASP A 58 -12.26 -8.15 -20.11
N ASP A 59 -12.24 -9.47 -19.91
CA ASP A 59 -11.76 -10.07 -18.66
C ASP A 59 -10.28 -9.75 -18.40
N LYS A 60 -9.44 -9.77 -19.44
CA LYS A 60 -8.02 -9.40 -19.31
C LYS A 60 -7.85 -7.91 -19.04
N LEU A 61 -8.65 -7.04 -19.66
CA LEU A 61 -8.64 -5.60 -19.39
C LEU A 61 -9.08 -5.32 -17.95
N ASN A 62 -10.16 -5.94 -17.49
CA ASN A 62 -10.64 -5.82 -16.12
C ASN A 62 -9.59 -6.32 -15.10
N GLN A 63 -8.90 -7.43 -15.39
CA GLN A 63 -7.79 -7.91 -14.56
C GLN A 63 -6.62 -6.93 -14.53
N ALA A 64 -6.22 -6.39 -15.68
CA ALA A 64 -5.15 -5.40 -15.77
C ALA A 64 -5.49 -4.11 -15.00
N GLU A 65 -6.72 -3.62 -15.12
CA GLU A 65 -7.21 -2.45 -14.39
C GLU A 65 -7.24 -2.70 -12.88
N LYS A 66 -7.71 -3.88 -12.45
CA LYS A 66 -7.70 -4.28 -11.04
C LYS A 66 -6.29 -4.35 -10.46
N ILE A 67 -5.34 -4.93 -11.19
CA ILE A 67 -3.93 -5.00 -10.78
C ILE A 67 -3.33 -3.60 -10.70
N SER A 68 -3.59 -2.74 -11.70
CA SER A 68 -3.13 -1.35 -11.72
C SER A 68 -3.66 -0.56 -10.51
N LYS A 69 -4.94 -0.71 -10.20
CA LYS A 69 -5.55 -0.09 -9.02
C LYS A 69 -4.92 -0.56 -7.72
N GLN A 70 -4.75 -1.87 -7.55
CA GLN A 70 -4.09 -2.45 -6.36
C GLN A 70 -2.65 -1.98 -6.21
N TYR A 71 -1.89 -1.84 -7.31
CA TYR A 71 -0.53 -1.31 -7.27
C TYR A 71 -0.50 0.15 -6.84
N LYS A 72 -1.41 0.98 -7.36
CA LYS A 72 -1.53 2.39 -6.96
C LYS A 72 -1.87 2.53 -5.48
N GLU A 73 -2.83 1.74 -4.99
CA GLU A 73 -3.20 1.71 -3.57
C GLU A 73 -2.00 1.32 -2.70
N LYS A 74 -1.29 0.23 -3.03
CA LYS A 74 -0.10 -0.19 -2.29
C LYS A 74 1.02 0.84 -2.28
N ILE A 75 1.25 1.53 -3.40
CA ILE A 75 2.26 2.58 -3.49
C ILE A 75 1.89 3.76 -2.59
N GLU A 76 0.62 4.16 -2.61
CA GLU A 76 0.13 5.26 -1.78
C GLU A 76 0.21 4.92 -0.29
N ASP A 77 -0.21 3.71 0.09
CA ASP A 77 -0.09 3.21 1.47
C ASP A 77 1.37 3.20 1.93
N ALA A 78 2.28 2.64 1.13
CA ALA A 78 3.71 2.62 1.43
C ALA A 78 4.29 4.04 1.58
N ARG A 79 3.82 4.99 0.75
CA ARG A 79 4.24 6.39 0.82
C ARG A 79 3.75 7.06 2.10
N GLN A 80 2.52 6.81 2.51
CA GLN A 80 1.94 7.31 3.76
C GLN A 80 2.64 6.70 4.98
N GLU A 81 2.94 5.40 4.95
CA GLU A 81 3.70 4.74 6.02
C GLU A 81 5.12 5.29 6.12
N ALA A 82 5.82 5.46 4.99
CA ALA A 82 7.14 6.07 4.97
C ALA A 82 7.10 7.50 5.55
N PHE A 83 6.11 8.30 5.18
CA PHE A 83 5.95 9.65 5.72
C PHE A 83 5.68 9.63 7.23
N LYS A 84 4.82 8.74 7.71
CA LYS A 84 4.56 8.55 9.15
C LYS A 84 5.83 8.17 9.91
N ILE A 85 6.62 7.25 9.37
CA ILE A 85 7.89 6.83 9.98
C ILE A 85 8.86 8.01 10.04
N ILE A 86 9.03 8.74 8.94
CA ILE A 86 9.92 9.90 8.88
C ILE A 86 9.48 10.99 9.87
N SER A 87 8.19 11.32 9.91
CA SER A 87 7.65 12.30 10.85
C SER A 87 7.89 11.87 12.30
N LYS A 88 7.57 10.62 12.63
CA LYS A 88 7.77 10.08 13.98
C LYS A 88 9.24 10.11 14.38
N ARG A 89 10.16 9.73 13.49
CA ARG A 89 11.61 9.79 13.75
C ARG A 89 12.09 11.22 13.93
N LYS A 90 11.58 12.15 13.12
CA LYS A 90 11.91 13.57 13.26
C LYS A 90 11.46 14.11 14.63
N ASP A 91 10.25 13.79 15.05
CA ASP A 91 9.71 14.22 16.35
C ASP A 91 10.47 13.57 17.53
N GLU A 92 10.84 12.29 17.41
CA GLU A 92 11.71 11.59 18.38
C GLU A 92 13.10 12.25 18.49
N VAL A 93 13.70 12.64 17.38
CA VAL A 93 15.00 13.32 17.38
C VAL A 93 14.88 14.72 17.99
N ILE A 94 13.89 15.52 17.56
CA ILE A 94 13.67 16.86 18.10
C ILE A 94 13.45 16.81 19.62
N SER A 95 12.62 15.89 20.10
CA SER A 95 12.35 15.75 21.54
C SER A 95 13.59 15.32 22.32
N ARG A 96 14.42 14.42 21.77
CA ARG A 96 15.69 14.02 22.37
C ARG A 96 16.69 15.17 22.45
N GLU A 97 16.87 15.90 21.36
CA GLU A 97 17.75 17.08 21.32
C GLU A 97 17.28 18.13 22.33
N LEU A 98 15.98 18.42 22.37
CA LEU A 98 15.41 19.40 23.29
C LEU A 98 15.59 18.99 24.77
N GLN A 99 15.49 17.68 25.07
CA GLN A 99 15.82 17.16 26.40
C GLN A 99 17.32 17.30 26.72
N ALA A 100 18.20 16.98 25.77
CA ALA A 100 19.64 17.13 25.96
C ALA A 100 20.03 18.60 26.18
N TYR A 101 19.46 19.53 25.41
CA TYR A 101 19.63 20.98 25.62
C TYR A 101 19.19 21.41 27.01
N LYS A 102 17.99 21.01 27.46
CA LYS A 102 17.51 21.32 28.81
C LYS A 102 18.38 20.74 29.92
N GLN A 103 18.91 19.54 29.73
CA GLN A 103 19.84 18.93 30.69
C GLN A 103 21.16 19.71 30.75
N HIS A 104 21.70 20.12 29.60
CA HIS A 104 22.89 20.95 29.54
C HIS A 104 22.66 22.32 30.19
N GLU A 105 21.53 22.97 29.90
CA GLU A 105 21.15 24.24 30.53
C GLU A 105 21.04 24.11 32.06
N ALA A 106 20.35 23.08 32.55
CA ALA A 106 20.25 22.81 33.99
C ALA A 106 21.62 22.51 34.64
N SER A 107 22.51 21.77 33.94
CA SER A 107 23.86 21.52 34.44
C SER A 107 24.70 22.80 34.50
N LEU A 108 24.56 23.67 33.49
CA LEU A 108 25.28 24.95 33.43
C LEU A 108 24.78 25.91 34.51
N ASP A 109 23.47 25.98 34.74
CA ASP A 109 22.89 26.77 35.83
C ASP A 109 23.36 26.29 37.19
N ASN A 110 23.44 24.96 37.42
CA ASN A 110 24.00 24.41 38.65
C ASN A 110 25.48 24.77 38.82
N ASP A 111 26.28 24.70 37.76
CA ASP A 111 27.68 25.08 37.77
C ASP A 111 27.87 26.57 38.06
N ILE A 112 27.07 27.44 37.42
CA ILE A 112 27.07 28.89 37.65
C ILE A 112 26.69 29.20 39.10
N ASN A 113 25.62 28.60 39.61
CA ASN A 113 25.20 28.78 40.99
C ASN A 113 26.26 28.30 41.99
N SER A 114 26.95 27.18 41.70
CA SER A 114 28.05 26.70 42.54
C SER A 114 29.22 27.68 42.56
N LYS A 115 29.60 28.23 41.40
CA LYS A 115 30.67 29.23 41.26
C LYS A 115 30.33 30.55 41.93
N LEU A 116 29.07 30.98 41.84
CA LEU A 116 28.60 32.17 42.55
C LEU A 116 28.68 31.95 44.06
N ASN A 117 28.23 30.80 44.56
CA ASN A 117 28.30 30.48 45.98
C ASN A 117 29.76 30.39 46.48
N SER A 118 30.66 29.76 45.73
CA SER A 118 32.08 29.71 46.09
C SER A 118 32.73 31.09 46.06
N PHE A 119 32.42 31.90 45.05
CA PHE A 119 32.92 33.27 44.94
C PHE A 119 32.41 34.15 46.08
N GLN A 120 31.15 34.00 46.49
CA GLN A 120 30.59 34.70 47.64
C GLN A 120 31.35 34.33 48.93
N GLY A 121 31.65 33.04 49.12
CA GLY A 121 32.44 32.55 50.24
C GLY A 121 33.86 33.13 50.25
N GLU A 122 34.56 33.11 49.12
CA GLU A 122 35.89 33.72 48.98
C GLU A 122 35.88 35.23 49.24
N LEU A 123 34.81 35.93 48.82
CA LEU A 123 34.64 37.36 49.07
C LEU A 123 34.47 37.67 50.55
N ASP A 124 33.69 36.87 51.26
CA ASP A 124 33.46 37.05 52.69
C ASP A 124 34.71 36.71 53.52
N GLU A 125 35.47 35.69 53.11
CA GLU A 125 36.77 35.36 53.69
C GLU A 125 37.79 36.50 53.48
N LYS A 126 37.93 37.00 52.24
CA LYS A 126 38.78 38.17 51.96
C LYS A 126 38.34 39.42 52.70
N LYS A 127 37.02 39.67 52.84
CA LYS A 127 36.53 40.80 53.65
C LYS A 127 36.92 40.65 55.11
N GLN A 128 36.81 39.47 55.69
CA GLN A 128 37.26 39.21 57.06
C GLN A 128 38.76 39.46 57.21
N ASP A 129 39.57 38.99 56.27
CA ASP A 129 41.01 39.20 56.31
C ASP A 129 41.40 40.67 56.14
N VAL A 130 40.75 41.40 55.23
CA VAL A 130 40.94 42.86 55.10
C VAL A 130 40.54 43.59 56.37
N MET A 131 39.43 43.20 57.02
CA MET A 131 39.02 43.79 58.31
C MET A 131 40.04 43.51 59.41
N LYS A 132 40.59 42.29 59.50
CA LYS A 132 41.67 41.96 60.46
C LYS A 132 42.92 42.77 60.18
N GLN A 133 43.32 42.91 58.92
CA GLN A 133 44.47 43.72 58.53
C GLN A 133 44.24 45.21 58.83
N ALA A 134 43.04 45.73 58.60
CA ALA A 134 42.68 47.10 58.94
C ALA A 134 42.71 47.32 60.47
N GLN A 135 42.23 46.36 61.27
CA GLN A 135 42.31 46.39 62.73
C GLN A 135 43.77 46.43 63.21
N SER A 136 44.61 45.52 62.68
CA SER A 136 46.05 45.46 62.99
C SER A 136 46.78 46.74 62.61
N LEU A 137 46.49 47.31 61.43
CA LEU A 137 47.09 48.56 60.98
C LEU A 137 46.65 49.73 61.87
N SER A 138 45.39 49.75 62.31
CA SER A 138 44.87 50.76 63.23
C SER A 138 45.54 50.67 64.59
N GLU A 139 45.76 49.47 65.12
CA GLU A 139 46.52 49.25 66.36
C GLU A 139 47.98 49.70 66.23
N GLU A 140 48.63 49.39 65.10
CA GLU A 140 50.01 49.83 64.84
C GLU A 140 50.11 51.37 64.72
N LEU A 141 49.13 52.01 64.08
CA LEU A 141 49.03 53.47 64.02
C LEU A 141 48.82 54.09 65.40
N VAL A 142 47.95 53.53 66.24
CA VAL A 142 47.74 54.01 67.62
C VAL A 142 49.02 53.86 68.44
N GLN A 143 49.74 52.74 68.31
CA GLN A 143 51.04 52.55 68.95
C GLN A 143 52.08 53.59 68.52
N LYS A 144 52.11 53.95 67.24
CA LYS A 144 52.99 55.01 66.70
C LYS A 144 52.58 56.43 67.03
N ILE A 145 51.35 56.67 67.47
CA ILE A 145 50.85 58.00 67.87
C ILE A 145 51.01 58.22 69.39
N VAL A 146 50.99 57.15 70.19
CA VAL A 146 51.12 57.19 71.66
C VAL A 146 52.59 57.13 72.13
N HIS A 147 53.50 56.73 71.25
CA HIS A 147 54.95 56.96 71.39
C HIS A 147 55.41 58.14 70.55
#